data_AF-A0A7S1V5Y1-F1
#
_entry.id   AF-A0A7S1V5Y1-F1
#
_cell.length_a   1.000
_cell.length_b   1.000
_cell.length_c   1.000
_cell.angle_alpha   90.00
_cell.angle_beta   90.00
_cell.angle_gamma   90.00
#
_symmetry.space_group_name_H-M   'P 1'
#
loop_
_entity.id
_entity.type
_entity.pdbx_description
1 polymer ?
#
loop_
_entity_poly.entity_id
_entity_poly.type
_entity_poly.pdbx_seq_one_letter_code
_entity_poly.pdbx_strand_id
1 'polypeptide(L)'
;PAYPLLLAFPLLHLHKYSFLCMSGELAKRTSFLLQASSQTAKDHDELSQQLATAGFASAAKGATRVFAPVRRFFCPTCKRHVDSQGGLTRRRIRKGRLVVTCMGCGRLRRFGLRGEGGVPSRVRLCDVLEQERVAKADRDAKEAERIAAASKAAKGQEEEGDVVAEVDVDIDT
;
A
#
# COMPACT_ATOMS: atom_id res chain seq x y z
N PRO A 1 -25.06 59.37 2.72
CA PRO A 1 -23.66 58.96 2.43
C PRO A 1 -23.59 57.47 2.08
N ALA A 2 -23.68 57.20 0.78
CA ALA A 2 -23.56 55.88 0.18
C ALA A 2 -22.08 55.56 -0.09
N TYR A 3 -21.65 54.33 0.21
CA TYR A 3 -20.50 53.70 -0.44
C TYR A 3 -20.80 52.22 -0.72
N PRO A 4 -20.66 51.78 -1.99
CA PRO A 4 -20.79 50.39 -2.40
C PRO A 4 -19.42 49.70 -2.36
N LEU A 5 -19.34 48.45 -1.89
CA LEU A 5 -18.21 47.56 -2.18
C LEU A 5 -18.73 46.15 -2.46
N LEU A 6 -19.07 45.94 -3.73
CA LEU A 6 -19.01 44.64 -4.38
C LEU A 6 -17.54 44.27 -4.64
N LEU A 7 -17.33 42.95 -4.80
CA LEU A 7 -16.21 42.28 -5.48
C LEU A 7 -14.96 41.99 -4.64
N ALA A 8 -14.90 40.76 -4.12
CA ALA A 8 -13.91 39.75 -4.55
C ALA A 8 -14.08 38.50 -3.67
N PHE A 9 -14.11 37.32 -4.28
CA PHE A 9 -13.52 36.05 -3.80
C PHE A 9 -14.27 34.83 -4.38
N PRO A 10 -14.04 34.47 -5.66
CA PRO A 10 -14.13 33.09 -6.09
C PRO A 10 -12.70 32.54 -6.24
N LEU A 11 -11.97 32.38 -5.12
CA LEU A 11 -10.64 31.72 -5.11
C LEU A 11 -10.56 30.50 -4.16
N LEU A 12 -11.70 29.99 -3.69
CA LEU A 12 -11.72 28.83 -2.78
C LEU A 12 -11.87 27.47 -3.47
N HIS A 13 -11.97 27.43 -4.80
CA HIS A 13 -12.15 26.16 -5.52
C HIS A 13 -10.86 25.52 -6.06
N LEU A 14 -9.73 26.25 -6.11
CA LEU A 14 -8.44 25.69 -6.56
C LEU A 14 -7.60 25.07 -5.43
N HIS A 15 -7.88 25.36 -4.15
CA HIS A 15 -7.17 24.76 -3.01
C HIS A 15 -7.57 23.31 -2.71
N LYS A 16 -8.71 22.84 -3.24
CA LYS A 16 -9.17 21.46 -2.98
C LYS A 16 -8.42 20.42 -3.83
N TYR A 17 -7.92 20.80 -5.00
CA TYR A 17 -7.22 19.89 -5.90
C TYR A 17 -5.73 19.73 -5.56
N SER A 18 -5.07 20.76 -5.02
CA SER A 18 -3.70 20.62 -4.49
C SER A 18 -3.66 19.78 -3.21
N PHE A 19 -4.71 19.82 -2.38
CA PHE A 19 -4.80 19.03 -1.15
C PHE A 19 -4.88 17.51 -1.40
N LEU A 20 -5.59 17.10 -2.47
CA LEU A 20 -5.71 15.68 -2.86
C LEU A 20 -4.39 15.13 -3.40
N CYS A 21 -3.63 15.89 -4.19
CA CYS A 21 -2.33 15.45 -4.71
C CYS A 21 -1.25 15.43 -3.61
N MET A 22 -1.24 16.44 -2.72
CA MET A 22 -0.36 16.52 -1.56
C MET A 22 -0.54 15.34 -0.58
N SER A 23 -1.77 14.81 -0.48
CA SER A 23 -2.04 13.68 0.40
C SER A 23 -1.26 12.42 0.02
N GLY A 24 -1.00 12.21 -1.28
CA GLY A 24 -0.23 11.07 -1.79
C GLY A 24 1.26 11.15 -1.47
N GLU A 25 1.87 12.32 -1.68
CA GLU A 25 3.29 12.53 -1.36
C GLU A 25 3.56 12.49 0.15
N LEU A 26 2.68 13.09 0.95
CA LEU A 26 2.78 13.05 2.41
C LEU A 26 2.60 11.63 2.95
N ALA A 27 1.71 10.82 2.35
CA ALA A 27 1.58 9.41 2.70
C ALA A 27 2.86 8.63 2.39
N LYS A 28 3.47 8.81 1.21
CA LYS A 28 4.74 8.18 0.83
C LYS A 28 5.89 8.59 1.77
N ARG A 29 5.99 9.87 2.09
CA ARG A 29 6.99 10.39 3.04
C ARG A 29 6.78 9.80 4.44
N THR A 30 5.53 9.72 4.89
CA THR A 30 5.18 9.12 6.18
C THR A 30 5.59 7.65 6.24
N SER A 31 5.27 6.86 5.19
CA SER A 31 5.67 5.45 5.15
C SER A 31 7.19 5.29 5.14
N PHE A 32 7.90 6.11 4.37
CA PHE A 32 9.36 6.08 4.31
C PHE A 32 10.00 6.39 5.67
N LEU A 33 9.55 7.45 6.35
CA LEU A 33 10.06 7.83 7.67
C LEU A 33 9.82 6.74 8.73
N LEU A 34 8.62 6.15 8.73
CA LEU A 34 8.30 5.07 9.67
C LEU A 34 9.10 3.80 9.36
N GLN A 35 9.34 3.48 8.10
CA GLN A 35 10.19 2.35 7.70
C GLN A 35 11.65 2.56 8.10
N ALA A 36 12.22 3.73 7.81
CA ALA A 36 13.58 4.09 8.20
C ALA A 36 13.76 4.06 9.73
N SER A 37 12.75 4.53 10.48
CA SER A 37 12.76 4.44 11.94
C SER A 37 12.81 2.99 12.44
N SER A 38 12.09 2.07 11.79
CA SER A 38 12.10 0.66 12.18
C SER A 38 13.45 -0.01 11.90
N GLN A 39 14.14 0.39 10.83
CA GLN A 39 15.45 -0.14 10.48
C GLN A 39 16.53 0.35 11.46
N THR A 40 16.51 1.65 11.76
CA THR A 40 17.48 2.29 12.66
C THR A 40 17.26 2.00 14.15
N ALA A 41 16.09 1.48 14.53
CA ALA A 41 15.74 1.19 15.93
C ALA A 41 16.62 0.13 16.62
N LYS A 42 17.40 -0.65 15.85
CA LYS A 42 18.34 -1.63 16.41
C LYS A 42 19.63 -0.97 16.90
N ASP A 43 20.14 -0.02 16.11
CA ASP A 43 21.48 0.55 16.30
C ASP A 43 21.43 1.92 17.00
N HIS A 44 20.42 2.73 16.67
CA HIS A 44 20.30 4.13 17.11
C HIS A 44 18.89 4.46 17.56
N ASP A 45 18.60 4.22 18.85
CA ASP A 45 17.26 4.41 19.42
C ASP A 45 16.78 5.88 19.35
N GLU A 46 17.64 6.85 19.62
CA GLU A 46 17.28 8.27 19.55
C GLU A 46 16.94 8.73 18.13
N LEU A 47 17.75 8.35 17.14
CA LEU A 47 17.49 8.65 15.73
C LEU A 47 16.18 8.00 15.27
N SER A 48 15.95 6.75 15.66
CA SER A 48 14.70 6.05 15.36
C SER A 48 13.48 6.80 15.93
N GLN A 49 13.60 7.34 17.15
CA GLN A 49 12.54 8.11 17.80
C GLN A 49 12.28 9.44 17.07
N GLN A 50 13.34 10.13 16.63
CA GLN A 50 13.22 11.37 15.85
C GLN A 50 12.51 11.12 14.51
N LEU A 51 12.92 10.08 13.76
CA LEU A 51 12.31 9.69 12.50
C LEU A 51 10.84 9.31 12.68
N ALA A 52 10.51 8.52 13.70
CA ALA A 52 9.13 8.15 14.01
C ALA A 52 8.29 9.39 14.35
N THR A 53 8.82 10.31 15.15
CA THR A 53 8.13 11.56 15.51
C THR A 53 7.84 12.42 14.28
N ALA A 54 8.83 12.58 13.39
CA ALA A 54 8.66 13.29 12.13
C ALA A 54 7.62 12.60 11.20
N GLY A 55 7.62 11.26 11.15
CA GLY A 55 6.65 10.47 10.40
C GLY A 55 5.22 10.69 10.91
N PHE A 56 4.99 10.58 12.22
CA PHE A 56 3.66 10.82 12.79
C PHE A 56 3.22 12.28 12.67
N ALA A 57 4.13 13.25 12.79
CA ALA A 57 3.83 14.66 12.57
C ALA A 57 3.44 14.93 11.11
N SER A 58 4.13 14.31 10.15
CA SER A 58 3.78 14.40 8.72
C SER A 58 2.41 13.79 8.45
N ALA A 59 2.09 12.64 9.07
CA ALA A 59 0.79 12.02 8.95
C ALA A 59 -0.33 12.93 9.49
N ALA A 60 -0.10 13.56 10.64
CA ALA A 60 -1.04 14.50 11.24
C ALA A 60 -1.27 15.73 10.36
N LYS A 61 -0.19 16.33 9.83
CA LYS A 61 -0.27 17.49 8.92
C LYS A 61 -1.01 17.16 7.62
N GLY A 62 -0.77 15.98 7.05
CA GLY A 62 -1.45 15.53 5.84
C GLY A 62 -2.86 14.96 6.07
N ALA A 63 -3.36 14.98 7.31
CA ALA A 63 -4.59 14.28 7.71
C ALA A 63 -4.64 12.81 7.24
N THR A 64 -3.48 12.16 7.10
CA THR A 64 -3.38 10.79 6.62
C THR A 64 -3.39 9.80 7.78
N ARG A 65 -4.13 8.71 7.61
CA ARG A 65 -4.25 7.69 8.65
C ARG A 65 -3.11 6.68 8.52
N VAL A 66 -2.22 6.66 9.50
CA VAL A 66 -1.20 5.60 9.60
C VAL A 66 -1.86 4.24 9.78
N PHE A 67 -1.40 3.26 9.01
CA PHE A 67 -1.90 1.89 9.05
C PHE A 67 -1.83 1.31 10.47
N ALA A 68 -2.92 0.66 10.91
CA ALA A 68 -3.09 0.28 12.30
C ALA A 68 -2.00 -0.69 12.82
N PRO A 69 -1.57 -1.73 12.08
CA PRO A 69 -0.43 -2.59 12.45
C PRO A 69 0.86 -1.81 12.67
N VAL A 70 1.23 -0.91 11.75
CA VAL A 70 2.43 -0.05 11.88
C VAL A 70 2.36 0.75 13.18
N ARG A 71 1.20 1.36 13.47
CA ARG A 71 1.00 2.13 14.71
C ARG A 71 1.13 1.30 15.99
N ARG A 72 1.10 -0.04 15.95
CA ARG A 72 1.27 -0.89 17.15
C ARG A 72 2.73 -0.99 17.57
N PHE A 73 3.65 -0.86 16.62
CA PHE A 73 5.09 -0.93 16.85
C PHE A 73 5.68 0.36 17.45
N PHE A 74 4.89 1.43 17.59
CA PHE A 74 5.37 2.69 18.17
C PHE A 74 4.61 3.06 19.44
N CYS A 75 5.28 3.70 20.39
CA CYS A 75 4.63 4.26 21.56
C CYS A 75 3.74 5.46 21.16
N PRO A 76 2.48 5.55 21.62
CA PRO A 76 1.62 6.69 21.28
C PRO A 76 2.13 8.01 21.88
N THR A 77 2.89 7.97 22.98
CA THR A 77 3.38 9.15 23.69
C THR A 77 4.76 9.55 23.16
N CYS A 78 5.81 8.77 23.46
CA CYS A 78 7.18 9.12 23.09
C CYS A 78 7.57 8.75 21.65
N LYS A 79 6.69 8.09 20.89
CA LYS A 79 6.94 7.62 19.50
C LYS A 79 8.11 6.65 19.33
N ARG A 80 8.73 6.18 20.41
CA ARG A 80 9.80 5.17 20.37
C ARG A 80 9.29 3.83 19.83
N HIS A 81 10.16 3.11 19.13
CA HIS A 81 9.86 1.78 18.62
C HIS A 81 9.74 0.77 19.77
N VAL A 82 8.75 -0.12 19.68
CA VAL A 82 8.30 -1.02 20.74
C VAL A 82 8.87 -2.43 20.54
N ASP A 83 9.44 -2.72 19.37
CA ASP A 83 10.02 -4.02 19.01
C ASP A 83 11.55 -3.96 18.84
N SER A 84 12.19 -2.88 19.29
CA SER A 84 13.64 -2.84 19.38
C SER A 84 14.10 -3.91 20.39
N GLN A 85 14.95 -4.83 19.91
CA GLN A 85 15.42 -6.01 20.66
C GLN A 85 16.23 -5.65 21.93
N GLY A 86 16.48 -4.38 22.19
CA GLY A 86 17.27 -3.87 23.33
C GLY A 86 16.50 -3.63 24.64
N GLY A 87 15.46 -4.41 24.96
CA GLY A 87 14.83 -4.36 26.30
C GLY A 87 14.00 -3.10 26.62
N LEU A 88 13.74 -2.24 25.64
CA LEU A 88 12.96 -1.01 25.80
C LEU A 88 11.46 -1.25 25.99
N THR A 89 11.00 -2.50 25.87
CA THR A 89 9.62 -2.86 26.14
C THR A 89 9.48 -4.13 26.96
N ARG A 90 8.45 -4.13 27.80
CA ARG A 90 8.05 -5.28 28.59
C ARG A 90 6.70 -5.79 28.12
N ARG A 91 6.66 -7.04 27.66
CA ARG A 91 5.45 -7.71 27.19
C ARG A 91 4.98 -8.71 28.25
N ARG A 92 3.69 -8.69 28.57
CA ARG A 92 3.06 -9.65 29.50
C ARG A 92 1.66 -10.00 28.99
N ILE A 93 1.23 -11.23 29.20
CA ILE A 93 -0.16 -11.63 28.92
C ILE A 93 -0.92 -11.70 30.24
N ARG A 94 -2.07 -11.04 30.32
CA ARG A 94 -2.94 -11.01 31.50
C ARG A 94 -4.41 -11.04 31.06
N LYS A 95 -5.20 -12.01 31.55
CA LYS A 95 -6.64 -12.15 31.28
C LYS A 95 -6.99 -12.02 29.78
N GLY A 96 -6.34 -12.83 28.94
CA GLY A 96 -6.57 -12.79 27.48
C GLY A 96 -6.07 -11.51 26.76
N ARG A 97 -5.34 -10.62 27.44
CA ARG A 97 -4.84 -9.37 26.87
C ARG A 97 -3.33 -9.32 26.91
N LEU A 98 -2.71 -8.94 25.79
CA LEU A 98 -1.30 -8.60 25.70
C LEU A 98 -1.09 -7.18 26.21
N VAL A 99 -0.41 -7.06 27.35
CA VAL A 99 0.02 -5.79 27.93
C VAL A 99 1.45 -5.52 27.50
N VAL A 100 1.65 -4.46 26.76
CA VAL A 100 2.97 -3.98 26.33
C VAL A 100 3.27 -2.67 27.05
N THR A 101 4.35 -2.64 27.82
CA THR A 101 4.80 -1.48 28.58
C THR A 101 6.01 -0.88 27.89
N CYS A 102 5.97 0.41 27.59
CA CYS A 102 7.13 1.15 27.11
C CYS A 102 8.01 1.51 28.30
N MET A 103 9.27 1.04 28.31
CA MET A 103 10.20 1.32 29.40
C MET A 103 10.73 2.77 29.36
N GLY A 104 10.72 3.43 28.20
CA GLY A 104 11.17 4.81 28.08
C GLY A 104 10.23 5.85 28.70
N CYS A 105 8.90 5.62 28.67
CA CYS A 105 7.92 6.59 29.21
C CYS A 105 6.90 5.99 30.20
N GLY A 106 7.01 4.70 30.51
CA GLY A 106 6.10 3.98 31.40
C GLY A 106 4.69 3.71 30.83
N ARG A 107 4.38 4.18 29.61
CA ARG A 107 3.03 4.01 29.05
C ARG A 107 2.72 2.55 28.73
N LEU A 108 1.55 2.09 29.16
CA LEU A 108 1.04 0.75 28.87
C LEU A 108 0.05 0.76 27.69
N ARG A 109 0.15 -0.27 26.85
CA ARG A 109 -0.81 -0.58 25.79
C ARG A 109 -1.37 -1.97 26.04
N ARG A 110 -2.67 -2.14 25.82
CA ARG A 110 -3.36 -3.42 25.94
C ARG A 110 -3.90 -3.80 24.57
N PHE A 111 -3.56 -4.99 24.12
CA PHE A 111 -4.10 -5.58 22.90
C PHE A 111 -4.94 -6.78 23.31
N GLY A 112 -6.17 -6.89 22.78
CA GLY A 112 -6.94 -8.11 22.90
C GLY A 112 -6.24 -9.20 22.08
N LEU A 113 -5.84 -10.29 22.73
CA LEU A 113 -5.49 -11.52 22.02
C LEU A 113 -6.83 -12.15 21.64
N ARG A 114 -7.03 -12.49 20.37
CA ARG A 114 -8.32 -13.02 19.93
C ARG A 114 -8.63 -14.31 20.67
N GLY A 115 -9.88 -14.42 21.13
CA GLY A 115 -10.39 -15.52 21.96
C GLY A 115 -11.62 -15.11 22.76
N GLU A 116 -11.80 -13.81 23.04
CA GLU A 116 -12.99 -13.27 23.70
C GLU A 116 -13.57 -12.10 22.88
N GLY A 117 -14.69 -12.33 22.18
CA GLY A 117 -15.53 -11.27 21.61
C GLY A 117 -15.21 -10.86 20.18
N GLY A 118 -16.04 -11.30 19.24
CA GLY A 118 -15.89 -11.13 17.79
C GLY A 118 -15.76 -9.69 17.29
N VAL A 119 -14.69 -9.44 16.55
CA VAL A 119 -14.75 -8.60 15.35
C VAL A 119 -13.84 -9.26 14.31
N PRO A 120 -14.32 -9.56 13.08
CA PRO A 120 -13.43 -9.93 12.00
C PRO A 120 -12.57 -8.71 11.70
N SER A 121 -11.32 -8.76 12.12
CA SER A 121 -10.31 -7.79 11.72
C SER A 121 -10.28 -7.61 10.21
N ARG A 122 -10.03 -6.38 9.78
CA ARG A 122 -9.55 -5.97 8.45
C ARG A 122 -8.41 -6.80 7.83
N VAL A 123 -7.87 -7.80 8.52
CA VAL A 123 -6.89 -8.76 7.98
C VAL A 123 -7.47 -9.48 6.75
N ARG A 124 -8.79 -9.68 6.65
CA ARG A 124 -9.40 -10.24 5.43
C ARG A 124 -9.27 -9.34 4.20
N LEU A 125 -9.09 -8.02 4.32
CA LEU A 125 -9.08 -7.17 3.11
C LEU A 125 -7.76 -7.29 2.34
N CYS A 126 -6.63 -7.40 3.05
CA CYS A 126 -5.35 -7.64 2.39
C CYS A 126 -5.29 -9.05 1.80
N ASP A 127 -5.77 -10.05 2.54
CA ASP A 127 -5.83 -11.43 2.07
C ASP A 127 -6.77 -11.56 0.86
N VAL A 128 -7.92 -10.86 0.85
CA VAL A 128 -8.85 -10.84 -0.29
C VAL A 128 -8.25 -10.11 -1.49
N LEU A 129 -7.58 -8.97 -1.28
CA LEU A 129 -6.91 -8.25 -2.38
C LEU A 129 -5.73 -9.05 -2.95
N GLU A 130 -5.03 -9.83 -2.13
CA GLU A 130 -3.96 -10.72 -2.57
C GLU A 130 -4.52 -11.92 -3.33
N GLN A 131 -5.62 -12.51 -2.85
CA GLN A 131 -6.38 -13.54 -3.56
C GLN A 131 -6.92 -13.05 -4.92
N GLU A 132 -7.43 -11.83 -4.99
CA GLU A 132 -7.91 -11.23 -6.25
C GLU A 132 -6.76 -10.98 -7.23
N ARG A 133 -5.57 -10.61 -6.75
CA ARG A 133 -4.37 -10.44 -7.58
C ARG A 133 -3.88 -11.77 -8.14
N VAL A 134 -3.82 -12.81 -7.31
CA VAL A 134 -3.47 -14.17 -7.75
C VAL A 134 -4.49 -14.68 -8.77
N ALA A 135 -5.79 -14.54 -8.48
CA ALA A 135 -6.85 -14.96 -9.39
C ALA A 135 -6.89 -14.14 -10.70
N LYS A 136 -6.42 -12.88 -10.69
CA LYS A 136 -6.24 -12.10 -11.92
C LYS A 136 -5.05 -12.63 -12.73
N ALA A 137 -3.90 -12.85 -12.08
CA ALA A 137 -2.72 -13.40 -12.74
C ALA A 137 -2.99 -14.76 -13.40
N ASP A 138 -3.75 -15.64 -12.74
CA ASP A 138 -4.13 -16.94 -13.30
C ASP A 138 -5.05 -16.82 -14.53
N ARG A 139 -5.94 -15.81 -14.55
CA ARG A 139 -6.79 -15.53 -15.71
C ARG A 139 -5.97 -14.99 -16.88
N ASP A 140 -5.10 -14.02 -16.60
CA ASP A 140 -4.22 -13.40 -17.59
C ASP A 140 -3.26 -14.45 -18.22
N ALA A 141 -2.75 -15.39 -17.40
CA ALA A 141 -1.92 -16.50 -17.88
C ALA A 141 -2.69 -17.45 -18.82
N LYS A 142 -3.91 -17.86 -18.43
CA LYS A 142 -4.77 -18.72 -19.28
C LYS A 142 -5.17 -18.04 -20.59
N GLU A 143 -5.38 -16.73 -20.56
CA GLU A 143 -5.71 -15.97 -21.78
C GLU A 143 -4.51 -15.86 -22.72
N ALA A 144 -3.30 -15.64 -22.18
CA ALA A 144 -2.07 -15.67 -22.96
C ALA A 144 -1.83 -17.04 -23.63
N GLU A 145 -2.09 -18.15 -22.94
CA GLU A 145 -2.01 -19.50 -23.52
C GLU A 145 -3.00 -19.69 -24.67
N ARG A 146 -4.24 -19.20 -24.54
CA ARG A 146 -5.26 -19.25 -25.60
C ARG A 146 -4.84 -18.45 -26.84
N ILE A 147 -4.32 -17.23 -26.64
CA ILE A 147 -3.84 -16.37 -27.73
C ILE A 147 -2.65 -17.06 -28.43
N ALA A 148 -1.71 -17.63 -27.67
CA ALA A 148 -0.59 -18.37 -28.23
C ALA A 148 -1.04 -19.60 -29.04
N ALA A 149 -2.02 -20.36 -28.54
CA ALA A 149 -2.59 -21.49 -29.27
C ALA A 149 -3.29 -21.06 -30.57
N ALA A 150 -4.08 -19.98 -30.53
CA ALA A 150 -4.75 -19.44 -31.71
C ALA A 150 -3.75 -18.96 -32.78
N SER A 151 -2.66 -18.29 -32.37
CA SER A 151 -1.60 -17.85 -33.30
C SER A 151 -0.85 -19.02 -33.97
N LYS A 152 -0.70 -20.16 -33.29
CA LYS A 152 -0.11 -21.38 -33.87
C LYS A 152 -1.04 -22.04 -34.88
N ALA A 153 -2.35 -22.06 -34.61
CA ALA A 153 -3.34 -22.59 -35.54
C ALA A 153 -3.42 -21.74 -36.83
N ALA A 154 -3.35 -20.42 -36.73
CA ALA A 154 -3.37 -19.53 -37.89
C ALA A 154 -2.13 -19.71 -38.78
N LYS A 155 -0.94 -19.85 -38.19
CA LYS A 155 0.30 -20.10 -38.95
C LYS A 155 0.34 -21.44 -39.66
N GLY A 156 -0.41 -22.44 -39.19
CA GLY A 156 -0.47 -23.76 -39.81
C GLY A 156 -1.28 -23.83 -41.10
N GLN A 157 -2.02 -22.76 -41.48
CA GLN A 157 -2.87 -22.74 -42.68
C GLN A 157 -2.25 -22.00 -43.88
N GLU A 158 -1.09 -21.35 -43.70
CA GLU A 158 -0.44 -20.58 -44.77
C GLU A 158 0.58 -21.40 -45.59
N GLU A 159 0.92 -22.63 -45.18
CA GLU A 159 1.92 -23.47 -45.89
C GLU A 159 1.32 -24.45 -46.93
N GLU A 160 -0.01 -24.51 -47.11
CA GLU A 160 -0.66 -25.48 -48.03
C GLU A 160 -1.16 -24.85 -49.35
N GLY A 161 -0.77 -23.61 -49.65
CA GLY A 161 -1.37 -22.81 -50.72
C GLY A 161 -0.40 -22.22 -51.75
N ASP A 162 0.51 -23.02 -52.32
CA ASP A 162 1.22 -22.65 -53.55
C ASP A 162 1.54 -23.91 -54.38
N VAL A 163 0.49 -24.59 -54.87
CA VAL A 163 0.63 -25.43 -56.07
C VAL A 163 0.26 -24.54 -57.25
N VAL A 164 1.27 -23.83 -57.77
CA VAL A 164 1.17 -23.09 -59.03
C VAL A 164 0.88 -24.11 -60.13
N ALA A 165 -0.37 -24.18 -60.58
CA ALA A 165 -0.73 -24.94 -61.77
C ALA A 165 -0.11 -24.23 -62.98
N GLU A 166 1.00 -24.77 -63.48
CA GLU A 166 1.52 -24.44 -64.80
C GLU A 166 0.43 -24.80 -65.82
N VAL A 167 -0.16 -23.77 -66.43
CA VAL A 167 -1.08 -23.92 -67.57
C VAL A 167 -0.24 -23.67 -68.82
N ASP A 168 0.16 -24.75 -69.46
CA ASP A 168 0.76 -24.71 -70.80
C ASP A 168 -0.30 -24.27 -71.80
N VAL A 169 -0.10 -23.11 -72.43
CA VAL A 169 -0.92 -22.62 -73.53
C VAL A 169 -0.14 -22.84 -74.82
N ASP A 170 -0.47 -23.91 -75.53
CA ASP A 170 0.03 -24.15 -76.88
C ASP A 170 -0.59 -23.14 -77.85
N ILE A 171 0.25 -22.33 -78.49
CA ILE A 171 -0.14 -21.42 -79.57
C ILE A 171 0.40 -22.01 -80.87
N ASP A 172 -0.48 -22.62 -81.66
CA ASP A 172 -0.19 -23.10 -83.01
C ASP A 172 -0.16 -21.90 -83.99
N THR A 173 1.01 -21.66 -84.59
CA THR A 173 1.24 -20.73 -85.72
C THR A 173 1.03 -21.38 -87.07
#